data_AF-A0A4P8DIH2-F1
#
_entry.id   AF-A0A4P8DIH2-F1
#
_cell.length_a   1.000
_cell.length_b   1.000
_cell.length_c   1.000
_cell.angle_alpha   90.00
_cell.angle_beta   90.00
_cell.angle_gamma   90.00
#
_symmetry.space_group_name_H-M   'P 1'
#
loop_
_entity.id
_entity.type
_entity.pdbx_description
1 polymer ?
#
loop_
_entity_poly.entity_id
_entity_poly.type
_entity_poly.pdbx_seq_one_letter_code
_entity_poly.pdbx_strand_id
1 'polypeptide(L)'
;QRTLILPQLGAPGVAAHEVRKRSGFKVEYGPVRARDLPDYLKTHVATPDMRRAGFTLGDRLVLIPVELAHMLLPTLIVVLALFFLGGWLPAAGAATAILAGIALFPVLLPWLPTSDFSTKGFILGGVAALPFAALALLGKPDAVWWSRVGEMLAYLLVMPPVSAYLALNFTGSTPFTSRSGVRREIFAYVPVMAGSFVIG
;
A
#
# COMPACT_ATOMS: atom_id res chain seq x y z
N GLN A 1 27.57 -34.19 -3.74
CA GLN A 1 27.21 -33.27 -2.63
C GLN A 1 25.72 -32.94 -2.77
N ARG A 2 24.94 -32.92 -1.68
CA ARG A 2 23.50 -32.57 -1.76
C ARG A 2 23.34 -31.06 -1.86
N THR A 3 22.50 -30.59 -2.78
CA THR A 3 22.23 -29.17 -3.01
C THR A 3 20.81 -28.83 -2.60
N LEU A 4 20.66 -27.75 -1.84
CA LEU A 4 19.39 -27.15 -1.45
C LEU A 4 19.16 -25.89 -2.28
N ILE A 5 18.15 -25.93 -3.15
CA ILE A 5 17.75 -24.77 -3.96
C ILE A 5 16.72 -23.98 -3.16
N LEU A 6 17.02 -22.71 -2.89
CA LEU A 6 16.17 -21.79 -2.16
C LEU A 6 15.55 -20.75 -3.09
N PRO A 7 14.37 -20.19 -2.75
CA PRO A 7 13.81 -19.07 -3.48
C PRO A 7 14.75 -17.86 -3.47
N GLN A 8 14.91 -17.19 -4.61
CA GLN A 8 15.80 -16.04 -4.76
C GLN A 8 15.54 -14.94 -3.71
N LEU A 9 14.26 -14.64 -3.45
CA LEU A 9 13.85 -13.58 -2.53
C LEU A 9 14.01 -13.95 -1.05
N GLY A 10 14.30 -15.22 -0.75
CA GLY A 10 14.63 -15.69 0.60
C GLY A 10 16.09 -15.45 0.99
N ALA A 11 16.95 -15.03 0.06
CA ALA A 11 18.39 -14.88 0.30
C ALA A 11 18.76 -14.01 1.51
N PRO A 12 18.08 -12.86 1.78
CA PRO A 12 18.38 -12.06 2.97
C PRO A 12 18.05 -12.76 4.30
N GLY A 13 17.16 -13.76 4.28
CA GLY A 13 16.70 -14.48 5.47
C GLY A 13 17.48 -15.76 5.78
N VAL A 14 18.39 -16.20 4.92
CA VAL A 14 19.07 -17.50 5.06
C VAL A 14 20.59 -17.34 5.11
N ALA A 15 21.18 -17.74 6.24
CA ALA A 15 22.63 -17.84 6.40
C ALA A 15 23.18 -19.10 5.71
N ALA A 16 23.45 -19.01 4.41
CA ALA A 16 23.91 -20.13 3.58
C ALA A 16 25.16 -20.85 4.15
N HIS A 17 26.07 -20.12 4.79
CA HIS A 17 27.26 -20.69 5.42
C HIS A 17 26.92 -21.56 6.64
N GLU A 18 25.95 -21.15 7.46
CA GLU A 18 25.46 -21.93 8.61
C GLU A 18 24.71 -23.18 8.15
N VAL A 19 23.89 -23.07 7.09
CA VAL A 19 23.21 -24.24 6.49
C VAL A 19 24.25 -25.28 6.07
N ARG A 20 25.30 -24.85 5.37
CA ARG A 20 26.40 -25.75 4.96
C ARG A 20 27.10 -26.37 6.16
N LYS A 21 27.41 -25.59 7.20
CA LYS A 21 28.11 -26.07 8.40
C LYS A 21 27.32 -27.13 9.17
N ARG A 22 26.00 -26.94 9.29
CA ARG A 22 25.13 -27.81 10.12
C ARG A 22 24.58 -29.02 9.38
N SER A 23 24.30 -28.89 8.08
CA SER A 23 23.66 -29.96 7.28
C SER A 23 24.61 -30.63 6.28
N GLY A 24 25.72 -29.98 5.92
CA GLY A 24 26.57 -30.39 4.79
C GLY A 24 26.02 -30.05 3.41
N PHE A 25 24.83 -29.43 3.32
CA PHE A 25 24.19 -29.13 2.03
C PHE A 25 24.77 -27.85 1.45
N LYS A 26 25.01 -27.87 0.13
CA LYS A 26 25.32 -26.66 -0.63
C LYS A 26 24.03 -25.88 -0.84
N VAL A 27 24.03 -24.57 -0.55
CA VAL A 27 22.88 -23.70 -0.82
C VAL A 27 23.06 -23.06 -2.19
N GLU A 28 22.02 -23.14 -3.02
CA GLU A 28 21.89 -22.41 -4.28
C GLU A 28 20.61 -21.57 -4.23
N TYR A 29 20.65 -20.39 -4.86
CA TYR A 29 19.45 -19.55 -5.02
C TYR A 29 18.92 -19.75 -6.43
N GLY A 30 17.70 -20.28 -6.51
CA GLY A 30 16.97 -20.53 -7.74
C GLY A 30 16.30 -19.27 -8.28
N PRO A 31 15.37 -19.41 -9.24
CA PRO A 31 14.67 -18.27 -9.82
C PRO A 31 13.69 -17.60 -8.84
N VAL A 32 13.27 -16.37 -9.18
CA VAL A 32 12.20 -15.65 -8.47
C VAL A 32 10.84 -16.34 -8.66
N ARG A 33 10.56 -16.85 -9.87
CA ARG A 33 9.27 -17.49 -10.19
C ARG A 33 9.46 -19.00 -10.29
N ALA A 34 8.56 -19.76 -9.63
CA ALA A 34 8.60 -21.22 -9.66
C ALA A 34 8.48 -21.81 -11.08
N ARG A 35 7.79 -21.11 -11.99
CA ARG A 35 7.65 -21.53 -13.39
C ARG A 35 8.98 -21.60 -14.15
N ASP A 36 10.00 -20.86 -13.70
CA ASP A 36 11.32 -20.83 -14.33
C ASP A 36 12.23 -21.95 -13.79
N LEU A 37 11.77 -22.70 -12.78
CA LEU A 37 12.53 -23.78 -12.14
C LEU A 37 12.94 -24.91 -13.12
N PRO A 38 12.09 -25.38 -14.06
CA PRO A 38 12.49 -26.42 -14.99
C PRO A 38 13.70 -26.04 -15.88
N ASP A 39 13.77 -24.78 -16.33
CA ASP A 39 14.90 -24.30 -17.13
C ASP A 39 16.13 -24.03 -16.28
N TYR A 40 15.94 -23.52 -15.07
CA TYR A 40 17.02 -23.38 -14.08
C TYR A 40 17.68 -24.74 -13.80
N LEU A 41 16.92 -25.82 -13.60
CA LEU A 41 17.47 -27.14 -13.28
C LEU A 41 18.34 -27.75 -14.40
N LYS A 42 18.23 -27.27 -15.64
CA LYS A 42 19.09 -27.73 -16.75
C LYS A 42 20.52 -27.23 -16.62
N THR A 43 20.72 -26.05 -16.05
CA THR A 43 22.02 -25.36 -16.04
C THR A 43 22.50 -25.02 -14.62
N HIS A 44 21.62 -25.02 -13.64
CA HIS A 44 21.82 -24.48 -12.29
C HIS A 44 22.28 -23.01 -12.28
N VAL A 45 22.03 -22.28 -13.38
CA VAL A 45 22.40 -20.87 -13.54
C VAL A 45 21.14 -20.04 -13.80
N ALA A 46 20.73 -19.26 -12.80
CA ALA A 46 19.63 -18.31 -12.95
C ALA A 46 20.05 -17.15 -13.86
N THR A 47 19.35 -16.99 -14.98
CA THR A 47 19.53 -15.88 -15.92
C THR A 47 19.16 -14.53 -15.30
N PRO A 48 19.58 -13.39 -15.88
CA PRO A 48 19.17 -12.07 -15.40
C PRO A 48 17.65 -11.90 -15.26
N ASP A 49 16.86 -12.46 -16.18
CA ASP A 49 15.39 -12.37 -16.13
C ASP A 49 14.80 -13.22 -15.00
N MET A 50 15.35 -14.41 -14.76
CA MET A 50 14.95 -15.27 -13.63
C MET A 50 15.21 -14.63 -12.26
N ARG A 51 16.14 -13.66 -12.19
CA ARG A 51 16.47 -12.92 -10.95
C ARG A 51 15.64 -11.65 -10.75
N ARG A 52 14.91 -11.19 -11.77
CA ARG A 52 14.16 -9.91 -11.72
C ARG A 52 12.72 -10.11 -11.23
N ALA A 53 12.35 -9.39 -10.19
CA ALA A 53 10.96 -9.25 -9.77
C ALA A 53 10.30 -8.10 -10.56
N GLY A 54 9.49 -8.42 -11.57
CA GLY A 54 8.89 -7.42 -12.47
C GLY A 54 7.76 -6.57 -11.88
N PHE A 55 7.13 -7.00 -10.78
CA PHE A 55 6.00 -6.33 -10.11
C PHE A 55 5.01 -5.66 -11.07
N THR A 56 4.47 -6.47 -11.98
CA THR A 56 3.60 -6.07 -13.08
C THR A 56 2.23 -5.59 -12.57
N LEU A 57 1.39 -5.02 -13.44
CA LEU A 57 0.02 -4.67 -13.06
C LEU A 57 -0.76 -5.89 -12.55
N GLY A 58 -0.60 -7.06 -13.18
CA GLY A 58 -1.22 -8.29 -12.71
C GLY A 58 -0.78 -8.68 -11.30
N ASP A 59 0.53 -8.59 -11.01
CA ASP A 59 1.07 -8.88 -9.66
C ASP A 59 0.47 -7.93 -8.60
N ARG A 60 0.17 -6.68 -8.97
CA ARG A 60 -0.46 -5.67 -8.10
C ARG A 60 -1.95 -5.89 -7.88
N LEU A 61 -2.67 -6.25 -8.94
CA LEU A 61 -4.11 -6.52 -8.86
C LEU A 61 -4.42 -7.70 -7.93
N VAL A 62 -3.52 -8.69 -7.85
CA VAL A 62 -3.66 -9.82 -6.92
C VAL A 62 -3.63 -9.38 -5.44
N LEU A 63 -3.02 -8.23 -5.13
CA LEU A 63 -2.98 -7.71 -3.75
C LEU A 63 -4.33 -7.12 -3.33
N ILE A 64 -5.13 -6.59 -4.27
CA ILE A 64 -6.38 -5.88 -3.96
C ILE A 64 -7.39 -6.78 -3.24
N PRO A 65 -7.71 -8.01 -3.73
CA PRO A 65 -8.64 -8.90 -3.03
C PRO A 65 -8.17 -9.27 -1.62
N VAL A 66 -6.86 -9.45 -1.44
CA VAL A 66 -6.28 -9.78 -0.14
C VAL A 66 -6.49 -8.63 0.84
N GLU A 67 -6.13 -7.40 0.46
CA GLU A 67 -6.33 -6.23 1.32
C GLU A 67 -7.81 -5.95 1.58
N LEU A 68 -8.68 -6.10 0.57
CA LEU A 68 -10.12 -5.96 0.74
C LEU A 68 -10.68 -6.97 1.74
N ALA A 69 -10.24 -8.23 1.72
CA ALA A 69 -10.71 -9.22 2.67
C ALA A 69 -10.37 -8.85 4.13
N HIS A 70 -9.18 -8.28 4.37
CA HIS A 70 -8.78 -7.83 5.70
C HIS A 70 -9.49 -6.54 6.13
N MET A 71 -9.79 -5.65 5.18
CA MET A 71 -10.36 -4.33 5.45
C MET A 71 -11.87 -4.26 5.32
N LEU A 72 -12.55 -5.31 4.84
CA LEU A 72 -13.99 -5.31 4.58
C LEU A 72 -14.81 -4.96 5.83
N LEU A 73 -14.56 -5.68 6.93
CA LEU A 73 -15.32 -5.48 8.17
C LEU A 73 -15.02 -4.11 8.82
N PRO A 74 -13.75 -3.67 9.00
CA PRO A 74 -13.44 -2.33 9.46
C PRO A 74 -14.08 -1.23 8.60
N THR A 75 -14.01 -1.37 7.27
CA THR A 75 -14.58 -0.41 6.33
C THR A 75 -16.09 -0.34 6.47
N LEU A 76 -16.76 -1.47 6.55
CA LEU A 76 -18.23 -1.52 6.70
C LEU A 76 -18.67 -0.86 8.01
N ILE A 77 -17.97 -1.11 9.11
CA ILE A 77 -18.27 -0.49 10.41
C ILE A 77 -18.13 1.04 10.31
N VAL A 78 -17.01 1.54 9.78
CA VAL A 78 -16.76 2.98 9.64
C VAL A 78 -17.77 3.64 8.71
N VAL A 79 -18.06 3.04 7.55
CA VAL A 79 -19.02 3.57 6.57
C VAL A 79 -20.42 3.63 7.16
N LEU A 80 -20.88 2.57 7.83
CA LEU A 80 -22.20 2.57 8.47
C LEU A 80 -22.27 3.59 9.61
N ALA A 81 -21.26 3.66 10.47
CA ALA A 81 -21.22 4.64 11.55
C ALA A 81 -21.31 6.07 11.01
N LEU A 82 -20.51 6.43 10.00
CA LEU A 82 -20.55 7.75 9.38
C LEU A 82 -21.86 8.00 8.62
N PHE A 83 -22.47 6.97 8.05
CA PHE A 83 -23.78 7.08 7.42
C PHE A 83 -24.85 7.51 8.42
N PHE A 84 -24.89 6.88 9.60
CA PHE A 84 -25.86 7.23 10.64
C PHE A 84 -25.54 8.55 11.35
N LEU A 85 -24.27 8.95 11.44
CA LEU A 85 -23.85 10.19 12.11
C LEU A 85 -23.94 11.43 11.23
N GLY A 86 -23.61 11.31 9.94
CA GLY A 86 -23.46 12.45 9.03
C GLY A 86 -24.08 12.26 7.64
N GLY A 87 -24.78 11.15 7.41
CA GLY A 87 -25.46 10.84 6.15
C GLY A 87 -24.55 10.23 5.09
N TRP A 88 -25.05 10.20 3.86
CA TRP A 88 -24.39 9.49 2.76
C TRP A 88 -23.04 10.08 2.35
N LEU A 89 -22.85 11.41 2.47
CA LEU A 89 -21.66 12.08 1.96
C LEU A 89 -20.39 11.75 2.78
N PRO A 90 -20.39 11.83 4.12
CA PRO A 90 -19.25 11.37 4.93
C PRO A 90 -18.96 9.87 4.78
N ALA A 91 -20.00 9.04 4.67
CA ALA A 91 -19.88 7.61 4.43
C ALA A 91 -19.19 7.31 3.09
N ALA A 92 -19.59 8.01 2.03
CA ALA A 92 -18.98 7.91 0.71
C ALA A 92 -17.54 8.44 0.69
N GLY A 93 -17.25 9.51 1.43
CA GLY A 93 -15.89 10.05 1.57
C GLY A 93 -14.94 9.05 2.23
N ALA A 94 -15.37 8.43 3.33
CA ALA A 94 -14.59 7.39 4.01
C ALA A 94 -14.36 6.15 3.13
N ALA A 95 -15.42 5.65 2.48
CA ALA A 95 -15.28 4.53 1.53
C ALA A 95 -14.30 4.88 0.40
N THR A 96 -14.36 6.09 -0.13
CA THR A 96 -13.48 6.54 -1.21
C THR A 96 -12.03 6.65 -0.75
N ALA A 97 -11.75 7.22 0.42
CA ALA A 97 -10.40 7.29 0.97
C ALA A 97 -9.80 5.90 1.19
N ILE A 98 -10.61 4.96 1.69
CA ILE A 98 -10.18 3.58 1.92
C ILE A 98 -9.89 2.87 0.58
N LEU A 99 -10.81 2.96 -0.38
CA LEU A 99 -10.63 2.37 -1.72
C LEU A 99 -9.47 3.03 -2.48
N ALA A 100 -9.23 4.32 -2.26
CA ALA A 100 -8.07 5.01 -2.82
C ALA A 100 -6.77 4.38 -2.33
N GLY A 101 -6.65 4.12 -1.02
CA GLY A 101 -5.47 3.48 -0.43
C GLY A 101 -5.32 2.00 -0.78
N ILE A 102 -6.42 1.23 -0.86
CA ILE A 102 -6.37 -0.23 -1.02
C ILE A 102 -6.40 -0.69 -2.48
N ALA A 103 -7.25 -0.08 -3.30
CA ALA A 103 -7.50 -0.53 -4.66
C ALA A 103 -6.82 0.37 -5.70
N LEU A 104 -6.99 1.69 -5.58
CA LEU A 104 -6.48 2.63 -6.58
C LEU A 104 -4.96 2.82 -6.47
N PHE A 105 -4.43 2.84 -5.25
CA PHE A 105 -3.00 3.02 -4.99
C PHE A 105 -2.11 1.99 -5.70
N PRO A 106 -2.28 0.66 -5.54
CA PRO A 106 -1.42 -0.31 -6.23
C PRO A 106 -1.53 -0.23 -7.75
N VAL A 107 -2.69 0.16 -8.28
CA VAL A 107 -2.87 0.41 -9.71
C VAL A 107 -2.03 1.60 -10.13
N LEU A 108 -2.16 2.74 -9.44
CA LEU A 108 -1.53 4.00 -9.84
C LEU A 108 -0.07 4.16 -9.39
N LEU A 109 0.44 3.23 -8.59
CA LEU A 109 1.75 3.31 -7.92
C LEU A 109 2.93 3.77 -8.80
N PRO A 110 3.10 3.35 -10.08
CA PRO A 110 4.23 3.79 -10.90
C PRO A 110 4.12 5.23 -11.41
N TRP A 111 2.91 5.76 -11.50
CA TRP A 111 2.64 7.07 -12.10
C TRP A 111 2.55 8.19 -11.06
N LEU A 112 2.53 7.85 -9.77
CA LEU A 112 2.53 8.84 -8.69
C LEU A 112 3.92 9.48 -8.54
N PRO A 113 4.02 10.82 -8.44
CA PRO A 113 5.22 11.59 -8.75
C PRO A 113 6.31 11.61 -7.65
N THR A 114 6.20 10.77 -6.62
CA THR A 114 7.11 10.77 -5.46
C THR A 114 7.79 9.42 -5.25
N SER A 115 8.78 9.33 -4.38
CA SER A 115 9.44 8.06 -4.04
C SER A 115 8.70 7.27 -2.96
N ASP A 116 8.21 7.97 -1.93
CA ASP A 116 7.72 7.38 -0.69
C ASP A 116 6.23 7.00 -0.80
N PHE A 117 5.83 5.90 -0.16
CA PHE A 117 4.45 5.38 -0.23
C PHE A 117 3.44 6.35 0.39
N SER A 118 3.84 6.97 1.50
CA SER A 118 3.09 7.92 2.30
C SER A 118 2.77 9.15 1.49
N THR A 119 3.76 9.74 0.82
CA THR A 119 3.54 10.94 0.00
C THR A 119 2.67 10.60 -1.22
N LYS A 120 2.89 9.44 -1.85
CA LYS A 120 2.04 8.95 -2.95
C LYS A 120 0.58 8.80 -2.48
N GLY A 121 0.37 8.21 -1.31
CA GLY A 121 -0.95 8.00 -0.73
C GLY A 121 -1.60 9.29 -0.27
N PHE A 122 -0.84 10.26 0.24
CA PHE A 122 -1.31 11.60 0.55
C PHE A 122 -1.82 12.32 -0.70
N ILE A 123 -1.03 12.30 -1.79
CA ILE A 123 -1.42 12.89 -3.07
C ILE A 123 -2.70 12.23 -3.58
N LEU A 124 -2.74 10.90 -3.57
CA LEU A 124 -3.89 10.16 -4.08
C LEU A 124 -5.16 10.42 -3.26
N GLY A 125 -5.05 10.38 -1.94
CA GLY A 125 -6.17 10.70 -1.04
C GLY A 125 -6.59 12.16 -1.12
N GLY A 126 -5.65 13.09 -1.33
CA GLY A 126 -5.92 14.51 -1.57
C GLY A 126 -6.71 14.74 -2.85
N VAL A 127 -6.29 14.11 -3.95
CA VAL A 127 -7.04 14.16 -5.21
C VAL A 127 -8.43 13.55 -5.04
N ALA A 128 -8.53 12.41 -4.33
CA ALA A 128 -9.81 11.77 -4.05
C ALA A 128 -10.73 12.62 -3.15
N ALA A 129 -10.17 13.52 -2.33
CA ALA A 129 -10.93 14.42 -1.46
C ALA A 129 -11.54 15.61 -2.19
N LEU A 130 -10.97 16.04 -3.33
CA LEU A 130 -11.40 17.26 -4.03
C LEU A 130 -12.90 17.28 -4.39
N PRO A 131 -13.51 16.20 -4.92
CA PRO A 131 -14.94 16.19 -5.21
C PRO A 131 -15.80 16.36 -3.94
N PHE A 132 -15.40 15.73 -2.82
CA PHE A 132 -16.12 15.83 -1.55
C PHE A 132 -15.98 17.21 -0.92
N ALA A 133 -14.77 17.79 -0.97
CA ALA A 133 -14.50 19.15 -0.54
C ALA A 133 -15.33 20.17 -1.34
N ALA A 134 -15.41 20.00 -2.67
CA ALA A 134 -16.24 20.85 -3.52
C ALA A 134 -17.74 20.70 -3.22
N LEU A 135 -18.24 19.48 -3.03
CA LEU A 135 -19.63 19.23 -2.64
C LEU A 135 -19.95 19.80 -1.26
N ALA A 136 -19.04 19.72 -0.29
CA ALA A 136 -19.21 20.31 1.03
C ALA A 136 -19.32 21.84 0.96
N LEU A 137 -18.52 22.48 0.10
CA LEU A 137 -18.50 23.93 -0.04
C LEU A 137 -19.69 24.48 -0.86
N LEU A 138 -20.09 23.79 -1.92
CA LEU A 138 -21.07 24.28 -2.91
C LEU A 138 -22.46 23.65 -2.77
N GLY A 139 -22.58 22.48 -2.13
CA GLY A 139 -23.82 21.68 -2.10
C GLY A 139 -24.86 22.15 -1.09
N LYS A 140 -24.52 23.08 -0.19
CA LYS A 140 -25.43 23.63 0.85
C LYS A 140 -25.38 25.16 0.85
N PRO A 141 -25.90 25.86 -0.17
CA PRO A 141 -25.78 27.32 -0.28
C PRO A 141 -26.40 28.07 0.90
N ASP A 142 -27.44 27.50 1.51
CA ASP A 142 -28.16 28.08 2.65
C ASP A 142 -27.41 27.91 3.99
N ALA A 143 -26.37 27.08 4.03
CA ALA A 143 -25.57 26.88 5.22
C ALA A 143 -24.59 28.04 5.46
N VAL A 144 -24.31 28.33 6.72
CA VAL A 144 -23.40 29.39 7.12
C VAL A 144 -21.99 29.13 6.56
N TRP A 145 -21.29 30.17 6.12
CA TRP A 145 -20.04 30.02 5.36
C TRP A 145 -18.95 29.26 6.14
N TRP A 146 -18.85 29.45 7.46
CA TRP A 146 -17.82 28.81 8.28
C TRP A 146 -18.06 27.31 8.47
N SER A 147 -19.32 26.85 8.51
CA SER A 147 -19.60 25.41 8.56
C SER A 147 -19.25 24.72 7.25
N ARG A 148 -19.50 25.37 6.11
CA ARG A 148 -19.10 24.87 4.78
C ARG A 148 -17.60 24.76 4.62
N VAL A 149 -16.87 25.78 5.04
CA VAL A 149 -15.39 25.77 5.04
C VAL A 149 -14.86 24.70 5.99
N GLY A 150 -15.50 24.53 7.16
CA GLY A 150 -15.16 23.46 8.11
C GLY A 150 -15.33 22.06 7.50
N GLU A 151 -16.48 21.76 6.91
CA GLU A 151 -16.73 20.46 6.24
C GLU A 151 -15.76 20.21 5.08
N MET A 152 -15.46 21.23 4.28
CA MET A 152 -14.46 21.15 3.20
C MET A 152 -13.07 20.80 3.76
N LEU A 153 -12.63 21.49 4.80
CA LEU A 153 -11.33 21.24 5.44
C LEU A 153 -11.28 19.86 6.08
N ALA A 154 -12.37 19.39 6.69
CA ALA A 154 -12.45 18.04 7.26
C ALA A 154 -12.13 16.97 6.19
N TYR A 155 -12.75 17.04 5.00
CA TYR A 155 -12.41 16.09 3.92
C TYR A 155 -10.95 16.18 3.47
N LEU A 156 -10.43 17.40 3.33
CA LEU A 156 -9.04 17.63 2.91
C LEU A 156 -8.00 17.23 3.95
N LEU A 157 -8.38 17.19 5.23
CA LEU A 157 -7.49 16.82 6.33
C LEU A 157 -7.61 15.34 6.73
N VAL A 158 -8.78 14.71 6.54
CA VAL A 158 -9.05 13.33 6.95
C VAL A 158 -8.78 12.32 5.84
N MET A 159 -9.21 12.56 4.59
CA MET A 159 -9.09 11.56 3.52
C MET A 159 -7.64 11.29 3.09
N PRO A 160 -6.75 12.30 2.97
CA PRO A 160 -5.35 12.06 2.61
C PRO A 160 -4.58 11.17 3.59
N PRO A 161 -4.58 11.41 4.91
CA PRO A 161 -3.84 10.56 5.84
C PRO A 161 -4.42 9.15 5.94
N VAL A 162 -5.74 8.95 5.77
CA VAL A 162 -6.33 7.60 5.69
C VAL A 162 -5.76 6.84 4.49
N SER A 163 -5.76 7.46 3.31
CA SER A 163 -5.22 6.84 2.09
C SER A 163 -3.71 6.59 2.20
N ALA A 164 -2.98 7.53 2.81
CA ALA A 164 -1.53 7.44 3.02
C ALA A 164 -1.14 6.34 4.02
N TYR A 165 -1.91 6.20 5.11
CA TYR A 165 -1.70 5.14 6.08
C TYR A 165 -1.96 3.76 5.46
N LEU A 166 -3.04 3.61 4.69
CA LEU A 166 -3.34 2.35 4.00
C LEU A 166 -2.30 2.03 2.91
N ALA A 167 -1.74 3.04 2.24
CA ALA A 167 -0.66 2.86 1.29
C ALA A 167 0.60 2.21 1.92
N LEU A 168 0.83 2.41 3.23
CA LEU A 168 1.94 1.77 3.94
C LEU A 168 1.80 0.25 4.02
N ASN A 169 0.60 -0.33 3.88
CA ASN A 169 0.44 -1.80 3.85
C ASN A 169 1.15 -2.44 2.64
N PHE A 170 1.38 -1.66 1.58
CA PHE A 170 2.13 -2.12 0.41
C PHE A 170 3.67 -2.07 0.62
N THR A 171 4.14 -1.57 1.77
CA THR A 171 5.57 -1.54 2.12
C THR A 171 6.10 -2.92 2.53
N GLY A 172 6.21 -3.81 1.54
CA GLY A 172 6.68 -5.18 1.73
C GLY A 172 6.27 -6.14 0.61
N SER A 173 5.24 -5.77 -0.15
CA SER A 173 4.80 -6.48 -1.35
C SER A 173 5.48 -5.96 -2.63
N THR A 174 6.24 -4.87 -2.53
CA THR A 174 6.87 -4.20 -3.68
C THR A 174 8.40 -4.16 -3.57
N PRO A 175 9.12 -4.05 -4.70
CA PRO A 175 10.57 -3.87 -4.70
C PRO A 175 11.01 -2.41 -4.49
N PHE A 176 10.10 -1.48 -4.17
CA PHE A 176 10.39 -0.03 -4.21
C PHE A 176 11.12 0.51 -2.97
N THR A 177 11.01 -0.15 -1.82
CA THR A 177 11.59 0.34 -0.57
C THR A 177 12.21 -0.77 0.25
N SER A 178 13.16 -0.42 1.11
CA SER A 178 13.84 -1.34 2.04
C SER A 178 13.29 -1.16 3.45
N ARG A 179 13.57 -2.10 4.37
CA ARG A 179 13.16 -1.97 5.78
C ARG A 179 13.59 -0.64 6.42
N SER A 180 14.79 -0.16 6.12
CA SER A 180 15.26 1.13 6.63
C SER A 180 14.53 2.31 5.99
N GLY A 181 14.19 2.21 4.69
CA GLY A 181 13.35 3.18 3.98
C GLY A 181 11.96 3.29 4.60
N VAL A 182 11.29 2.16 4.81
CA VAL A 182 9.96 2.09 5.47
C VAL A 182 10.01 2.67 6.86
N ARG A 183 11.02 2.32 7.66
CA ARG A 183 11.19 2.88 9.01
C ARG A 183 11.29 4.41 8.96
N ARG A 184 12.12 4.95 8.06
CA ARG A 184 12.27 6.41 7.89
C ARG A 184 10.93 7.05 7.55
N GLU A 185 10.18 6.44 6.65
CA GLU A 185 8.89 6.92 6.19
C GLU A 185 7.86 6.97 7.33
N ILE A 186 7.73 5.88 8.10
CA ILE A 186 6.82 5.81 9.24
C ILE A 186 7.11 6.92 10.25
N PHE A 187 8.38 7.08 10.66
CA PHE A 187 8.75 8.09 11.65
C PHE A 187 8.58 9.52 11.14
N ALA A 188 8.70 9.75 9.83
CA ALA A 188 8.53 11.07 9.24
C ALA A 188 7.06 11.45 9.05
N TYR A 189 6.25 10.54 8.51
CA TYR A 189 4.91 10.89 8.02
C TYR A 189 3.77 10.49 8.95
N VAL A 190 3.88 9.46 9.78
CA VAL A 190 2.78 9.04 10.68
C VAL A 190 2.38 10.15 11.67
N PRO A 191 3.30 10.91 12.29
CA PRO A 191 2.91 12.04 13.14
C PRO A 191 2.10 13.09 12.39
N VAL A 192 2.47 13.37 11.13
CA VAL A 192 1.75 14.32 10.26
C VAL A 192 0.38 13.76 9.88
N MET A 193 0.29 12.47 9.56
CA MET A 193 -0.97 11.80 9.27
C MET A 193 -1.93 11.87 10.45
N ALA A 194 -1.44 11.54 11.65
CA ALA A 194 -2.24 11.56 12.87
C ALA A 194 -2.68 12.99 13.23
N GLY A 195 -1.77 13.97 13.13
CA GLY A 195 -2.09 15.38 13.36
C GLY A 195 -3.16 15.88 12.39
N SER A 196 -3.01 15.59 11.10
CA SER A 196 -4.00 15.94 10.07
C SER A 196 -5.36 15.30 10.35
N PHE A 197 -5.39 14.01 10.67
CA PHE A 197 -6.62 13.26 10.93
C PHE A 197 -7.34 13.71 12.21
N VAL A 198 -6.60 14.13 13.25
CA VAL A 198 -7.21 14.60 14.51
C VAL A 198 -7.74 16.03 14.40
N ILE A 199 -7.10 16.87 13.58
CA ILE A 199 -7.55 18.25 13.35
C ILE A 199 -8.78 18.30 12.45
N GLY A 200 -8.84 17.42 11.44
CA GLY A 200 -9.96 17.32 10.49
C GLY A 200 -11.16 16.62 11.08
#